data_AF-A0A955Y3M5-F1
#
_entry.id   AF-A0A955Y3M5-F1
#
_cell.length_a   1.000
_cell.length_b   1.000
_cell.length_c   1.000
_cell.angle_alpha   90.00
_cell.angle_beta   90.00
_cell.angle_gamma   90.00
#
_symmetry.space_group_name_H-M   'P 1'
#
loop_
_entity.id
_entity.type
_entity.pdbx_description
1 polymer ?
#
loop_
_entity_poly.entity_id
_entity_poly.type
_entity_poly.pdbx_seq_one_letter_code
_entity_poly.pdbx_strand_id
1 'polypeptide(L)'
;MSDDPVRDDLGSVELRLPSGDRITLFHGDLIGRLWSAALRLDDARISEAHAMVSCRGREMKLLALRGRFAVGGVPVKEAVLRPGLEVHLAPGLVVEVLDVTTPGAVLRLSAPGVPERDVAGVLTLYGGVEPRVRAGWRPDGHGWIWPTGDGWMRSGEPATPLLDGDTWDLGGTAFSVRLAEGEPGVAPTVRDVSSGEPLTVVARYDTVHVQ
;
A
#
# COMPACT_ATOMS: atom_id res chain seq x y z
N MET A 1 -1.44 -26.44 -9.50
CA MET A 1 -0.33 -25.90 -8.71
C MET A 1 0.72 -25.42 -9.70
N SER A 2 0.73 -24.13 -9.97
CA SER A 2 1.83 -23.50 -10.70
C SER A 2 2.73 -22.92 -9.62
N ASP A 3 3.89 -23.55 -9.39
CA ASP A 3 4.98 -22.94 -8.63
C ASP A 3 5.54 -21.81 -9.49
N ASP A 4 5.03 -20.61 -9.27
CA ASP A 4 5.55 -19.39 -9.88
C ASP A 4 6.37 -18.66 -8.80
N PRO A 5 7.71 -18.84 -8.77
CA PRO A 5 8.57 -18.36 -7.68
C PRO A 5 8.56 -16.83 -7.55
N VAL A 6 8.03 -16.11 -8.53
CA VAL A 6 7.84 -14.65 -8.48
C VAL A 6 6.72 -14.26 -7.50
N ARG A 7 5.73 -15.15 -7.26
CA ARG A 7 4.54 -14.82 -6.46
C ARG A 7 4.79 -14.84 -4.96
N ASP A 8 5.74 -15.64 -4.49
CA ASP A 8 5.96 -15.84 -3.04
C ASP A 8 6.50 -14.60 -2.32
N ASP A 9 7.13 -13.66 -3.05
CA ASP A 9 7.68 -12.43 -2.46
C ASP A 9 6.78 -11.19 -2.64
N LEU A 10 5.64 -11.30 -3.33
CA LEU A 10 4.73 -10.18 -3.60
C LEU A 10 3.87 -9.76 -2.39
N GLY A 11 3.92 -10.54 -1.31
CA GLY A 11 2.98 -10.46 -0.20
C GLY A 11 1.63 -11.08 -0.60
N SER A 12 1.03 -11.78 0.36
CA SER A 12 -0.19 -12.53 0.15
C SER A 12 -1.12 -12.45 1.36
N VAL A 13 -2.38 -12.82 1.13
CA VAL A 13 -3.41 -12.97 2.16
C VAL A 13 -4.15 -14.28 1.93
N GLU A 14 -4.28 -15.10 2.97
CA GLU A 14 -5.16 -16.26 2.96
C GLU A 14 -6.55 -15.83 3.47
N LEU A 15 -7.59 -16.12 2.70
CA LEU A 15 -8.98 -15.81 3.03
C LEU A 15 -9.79 -17.09 3.19
N ARG A 16 -10.72 -17.09 4.15
CA ARG A 16 -11.83 -18.06 4.22
C ARG A 16 -13.07 -17.46 3.58
N LEU A 17 -13.69 -18.20 2.68
CA LEU A 17 -14.97 -17.86 2.05
C LEU A 17 -16.15 -18.33 2.91
N PRO A 18 -17.38 -17.83 2.68
CA PRO A 18 -18.57 -18.32 3.40
C PRO A 18 -18.84 -19.81 3.24
N SER A 19 -18.38 -20.42 2.14
CA SER A 19 -18.47 -21.87 1.91
C SER A 19 -17.55 -22.67 2.84
N GLY A 20 -16.59 -22.01 3.50
CA GLY A 20 -15.49 -22.63 4.26
C GLY A 20 -14.23 -22.86 3.41
N ASP A 21 -14.31 -22.69 2.10
CA ASP A 21 -13.15 -22.80 1.20
C ASP A 21 -12.11 -21.73 1.51
N ARG A 22 -10.85 -22.05 1.20
CA ARG A 22 -9.73 -21.13 1.38
C ARG A 22 -9.15 -20.71 0.06
N ILE A 23 -8.69 -19.47 -0.01
CA ILE A 23 -8.00 -18.92 -1.18
C ILE A 23 -6.88 -17.99 -0.75
N THR A 24 -5.75 -18.07 -1.45
CA THR A 24 -4.64 -17.12 -1.29
C THR A 24 -4.70 -16.10 -2.40
N LEU A 25 -4.66 -14.83 -2.04
CA LEU A 25 -4.59 -13.69 -2.97
C LEU A 25 -3.29 -12.94 -2.77
N PHE A 26 -2.71 -12.43 -3.86
CA PHE A 26 -1.44 -11.72 -3.89
C PHE A 26 -1.63 -10.23 -4.14
N HIS A 27 -0.57 -9.44 -3.96
CA HIS A 27 -0.58 -8.05 -4.40
C HIS A 27 -0.99 -7.95 -5.89
N GLY A 28 -2.00 -7.11 -6.16
CA GLY A 28 -2.56 -6.89 -7.49
C GLY A 28 -3.78 -7.74 -7.78
N ASP A 29 -4.04 -8.80 -7.02
CA ASP A 29 -5.19 -9.67 -7.25
C ASP A 29 -6.51 -8.94 -7.00
N LEU A 30 -7.44 -9.17 -7.93
CA LEU A 30 -8.79 -8.59 -7.90
C LEU A 30 -9.78 -9.55 -7.24
N ILE A 31 -10.67 -8.97 -6.44
CA ILE A 31 -11.90 -9.58 -5.95
C ILE A 31 -13.06 -8.94 -6.71
N GLY A 32 -13.92 -9.75 -7.32
CA GLY A 32 -15.07 -9.24 -8.08
C GLY A 32 -15.82 -10.31 -8.85
N ARG A 33 -16.76 -9.91 -9.70
CA ARG A 33 -17.53 -10.84 -10.54
C ARG A 33 -16.96 -11.08 -11.94
N LEU A 34 -15.91 -10.35 -12.34
CA LEU A 34 -15.24 -10.58 -13.62
C LEU A 34 -14.60 -11.97 -13.69
N TRP A 35 -14.57 -12.54 -14.88
CA TRP A 35 -13.95 -13.84 -15.14
C TRP A 35 -12.45 -13.87 -14.82
N SER A 36 -11.78 -12.72 -14.90
CA SER A 36 -10.36 -12.53 -14.65
C SER A 36 -10.02 -12.20 -13.20
N ALA A 37 -11.02 -12.06 -12.31
CA ALA A 37 -10.76 -11.83 -10.89
C ALA A 37 -10.15 -13.09 -10.26
N ALA A 38 -9.10 -12.92 -9.47
CA ALA A 38 -8.45 -14.01 -8.76
C ALA A 38 -9.40 -14.66 -7.73
N LEU A 39 -10.18 -13.83 -7.01
CA LEU A 39 -11.38 -14.28 -6.31
C LEU A 39 -12.61 -13.83 -7.10
N ARG A 40 -13.11 -14.74 -7.93
CA ARG A 40 -14.37 -14.57 -8.65
C ARG A 40 -15.56 -14.91 -7.76
N LEU A 41 -16.45 -13.95 -7.58
CA LEU A 41 -17.70 -14.09 -6.85
C LEU A 41 -18.87 -13.96 -7.82
N ASP A 42 -19.63 -15.04 -8.01
CA ASP A 42 -20.80 -15.05 -8.87
C ASP A 42 -22.02 -14.49 -8.12
N ASP A 43 -21.99 -13.18 -7.87
CA ASP A 43 -23.03 -12.46 -7.13
C ASP A 43 -23.28 -11.09 -7.77
N ALA A 44 -24.53 -10.81 -8.13
CA ALA A 44 -24.93 -9.57 -8.79
C ALA A 44 -24.72 -8.31 -7.93
N ARG A 45 -24.60 -8.46 -6.61
CA ARG A 45 -24.32 -7.36 -5.66
C ARG A 45 -22.84 -6.97 -5.68
N ILE A 46 -21.99 -7.84 -6.22
CA ILE A 46 -20.56 -7.62 -6.32
C ILE A 46 -20.22 -6.94 -7.64
N SER A 47 -19.33 -5.97 -7.56
CA SER A 47 -18.85 -5.24 -8.75
C SER A 47 -17.91 -6.11 -9.56
N GLU A 48 -17.77 -5.79 -10.85
CA GLU A 48 -16.86 -6.47 -11.78
C GLU A 48 -15.44 -6.56 -11.24
N ALA A 49 -14.88 -5.42 -10.86
CA ALA A 49 -13.71 -5.29 -10.01
C ALA A 49 -14.17 -4.57 -8.74
N HIS A 50 -14.43 -5.34 -7.68
CA HIS A 50 -15.00 -4.82 -6.44
C HIS A 50 -13.92 -4.30 -5.50
N ALA A 51 -12.88 -5.10 -5.29
CA ALA A 51 -11.73 -4.74 -4.48
C ALA A 51 -10.44 -5.31 -5.06
N MET A 52 -9.31 -4.81 -4.56
CA MET A 52 -7.97 -5.27 -4.92
C MET A 52 -7.12 -5.46 -3.67
N VAL A 53 -6.36 -6.55 -3.63
CA VAL A 53 -5.31 -6.75 -2.63
C VAL A 53 -4.09 -5.92 -3.02
N SER A 54 -3.63 -5.06 -2.13
CA SER A 54 -2.52 -4.14 -2.38
C SER A 54 -1.49 -4.27 -1.28
N CYS A 55 -0.26 -4.59 -1.65
CA CYS A 55 0.88 -4.34 -0.78
C CYS A 55 1.28 -2.86 -0.92
N ARG A 56 1.47 -2.17 0.20
CA ARG A 56 1.99 -0.80 0.24
C ARG A 56 3.04 -0.70 1.33
N GLY A 57 4.31 -0.71 0.93
CA GLY A 57 5.42 -0.86 1.87
C GLY A 57 5.36 -2.26 2.49
N ARG A 58 5.23 -2.35 3.81
CA ARG A 58 5.08 -3.61 4.55
C ARG A 58 3.66 -3.87 5.05
N GLU A 59 2.66 -3.27 4.40
CA GLU A 59 1.25 -3.47 4.78
C GLU A 59 0.46 -4.06 3.63
N MET A 60 -0.19 -5.20 3.87
CA MET A 60 -1.22 -5.73 2.99
C MET A 60 -2.55 -5.01 3.28
N LYS A 61 -3.18 -4.51 2.23
CA LYS A 61 -4.43 -3.76 2.31
C LYS A 61 -5.44 -4.30 1.32
N LEU A 62 -6.72 -4.20 1.67
CA LEU A 62 -7.81 -4.34 0.72
C LEU A 62 -8.27 -2.94 0.32
N LEU A 63 -8.34 -2.69 -0.99
CA LEU A 63 -8.78 -1.41 -1.55
C LEU A 63 -10.08 -1.59 -2.32
N ALA A 64 -11.11 -0.83 -1.99
CA ALA A 64 -12.35 -0.80 -2.77
C ALA A 64 -12.08 -0.09 -4.10
N LEU A 65 -12.34 -0.77 -5.22
CA LEU A 65 -12.22 -0.19 -6.56
C LEU A 65 -13.53 0.45 -7.01
N ARG A 66 -14.66 -0.10 -6.56
CA ARG A 66 -15.99 0.45 -6.80
C ARG A 66 -16.86 0.26 -5.56
N GLY A 67 -17.49 1.35 -5.12
CA GLY A 67 -18.33 1.32 -3.93
C GLY A 67 -17.50 1.28 -2.65
N ARG A 68 -17.88 0.39 -1.72
CA ARG A 68 -17.28 0.18 -0.40
C ARG A 68 -17.49 -1.27 0.01
N PHE A 69 -16.69 -1.74 0.95
CA PHE A 69 -16.96 -2.93 1.76
C PHE A 69 -17.12 -2.49 3.22
N ALA A 70 -17.49 -3.38 4.13
CA ALA A 70 -17.57 -3.06 5.55
C ALA A 70 -16.65 -3.91 6.43
N VAL A 71 -16.13 -3.28 7.48
CA VAL A 71 -15.33 -3.93 8.54
C VAL A 71 -15.97 -3.55 9.87
N GLY A 72 -16.30 -4.54 10.70
CA GLY A 72 -17.03 -4.30 11.95
C GLY A 72 -18.35 -3.53 11.73
N GLY A 73 -19.03 -3.79 10.61
CA GLY A 73 -20.27 -3.11 10.21
C GLY A 73 -20.09 -1.70 9.65
N VAL A 74 -18.88 -1.14 9.60
CA VAL A 74 -18.62 0.22 9.11
C VAL A 74 -18.19 0.19 7.64
N PRO A 75 -18.88 0.90 6.72
CA PRO A 75 -18.45 1.00 5.33
C PRO A 75 -17.13 1.78 5.19
N VAL A 76 -16.13 1.15 4.58
CA VAL A 76 -14.80 1.71 4.34
C VAL A 76 -14.37 1.56 2.88
N LYS A 77 -13.40 2.37 2.46
CA LYS A 77 -12.77 2.26 1.13
C LYS A 77 -11.46 1.50 1.15
N GLU A 78 -10.85 1.37 2.34
CA GLU A 78 -9.62 0.63 2.53
C GLU A 78 -9.59 0.02 3.93
N ALA A 79 -8.90 -1.11 4.07
CA ALA A 79 -8.62 -1.75 5.34
C ALA A 79 -7.25 -2.42 5.30
N VAL A 80 -6.49 -2.29 6.40
CA VAL A 80 -5.27 -3.07 6.61
C VAL A 80 -5.68 -4.50 6.95
N LEU A 81 -5.15 -5.46 6.20
CA LEU A 81 -5.43 -6.87 6.37
C LEU A 81 -4.63 -7.40 7.56
N ARG A 82 -5.31 -8.15 8.43
CA ARG A 82 -4.71 -8.81 9.59
C ARG A 82 -5.49 -10.09 9.89
N PRO A 83 -4.86 -11.15 10.42
CA PRO A 83 -5.57 -12.35 10.84
C PRO A 83 -6.77 -12.05 11.74
N GLY A 84 -7.88 -12.76 11.51
CA GLY A 84 -9.17 -12.58 12.19
C GLY A 84 -10.01 -11.39 11.72
N LEU A 85 -9.56 -10.63 10.72
CA LEU A 85 -10.36 -9.55 10.15
C LEU A 85 -11.51 -10.12 9.30
N GLU A 86 -12.74 -9.80 9.66
CA GLU A 86 -13.91 -10.06 8.83
C GLU A 86 -14.21 -8.87 7.91
N VAL A 87 -14.32 -9.16 6.61
CA VAL A 87 -14.65 -8.17 5.58
C VAL A 87 -15.98 -8.53 4.94
N HIS A 88 -16.96 -7.64 5.07
CA HIS A 88 -18.27 -7.76 4.44
C HIS A 88 -18.23 -7.11 3.06
N LEU A 89 -18.20 -7.93 2.01
CA LEU A 89 -18.19 -7.46 0.62
C LEU A 89 -19.60 -7.07 0.14
N ALA A 90 -20.62 -7.75 0.68
CA ALA A 90 -22.04 -7.46 0.47
C ALA A 90 -22.85 -7.98 1.68
N PRO A 91 -24.14 -7.64 1.83
CA PRO A 91 -24.97 -8.19 2.91
C PRO A 91 -24.95 -9.72 2.94
N GLY A 92 -24.50 -10.31 4.05
CA GLY A 92 -24.39 -11.77 4.20
C GLY A 92 -23.24 -12.43 3.42
N LEU A 93 -22.37 -11.65 2.77
CA LEU A 93 -21.16 -12.14 2.10
C LEU A 93 -19.93 -11.63 2.85
N VAL A 94 -19.36 -12.49 3.68
CA VAL A 94 -18.23 -12.19 4.57
C VAL A 94 -17.05 -13.07 4.20
N VAL A 95 -15.87 -12.47 4.09
CA VAL A 95 -14.61 -13.21 4.01
C VAL A 95 -13.79 -12.94 5.27
N GLU A 96 -13.16 -13.97 5.81
CA GLU A 96 -12.29 -13.89 6.98
C GLU A 96 -10.84 -13.91 6.52
N VAL A 97 -10.02 -13.00 7.03
CA VAL A 97 -8.57 -13.06 6.84
C VAL A 97 -7.98 -14.09 7.80
N LEU A 98 -7.40 -15.15 7.26
CA LEU A 98 -6.76 -16.21 8.04
C LEU A 98 -5.31 -15.90 8.34
N ASP A 99 -4.57 -15.49 7.30
CA ASP A 99 -3.15 -15.20 7.40
C ASP A 99 -2.75 -14.06 6.45
N VAL A 100 -1.66 -13.37 6.78
CA VAL A 100 -1.13 -12.26 6.00
C VAL A 100 0.38 -12.36 5.94
N THR A 101 0.90 -12.54 4.73
CA THR A 101 2.33 -12.51 4.45
C THR A 101 2.69 -11.18 3.79
N THR A 102 3.63 -10.45 4.35
CA THR A 102 4.19 -9.24 3.72
C THR A 102 5.48 -9.61 2.97
N PRO A 103 5.88 -8.86 1.93
CA PRO A 103 7.18 -9.06 1.28
C PRO A 103 8.32 -9.10 2.29
N GLY A 104 9.28 -10.00 2.07
CA GLY A 104 10.43 -10.17 2.98
C GLY A 104 11.37 -8.96 2.94
N ALA A 105 11.40 -8.26 1.81
CA ALA A 105 12.18 -7.05 1.61
C ALA A 105 11.32 -5.91 1.02
N VAL A 106 11.70 -4.67 1.37
CA VAL A 106 11.16 -3.46 0.72
C VAL A 106 12.31 -2.57 0.29
N LEU A 107 12.13 -1.89 -0.85
CA LEU A 107 13.09 -0.89 -1.29
C LEU A 107 13.05 0.32 -0.36
N ARG A 108 14.19 0.72 0.18
CA ARG A 108 14.37 1.95 0.95
C ARG A 108 15.16 2.96 0.15
N LEU A 109 14.75 4.22 0.24
CA LEU A 109 15.40 5.36 -0.39
C LEU A 109 16.15 6.17 0.66
N SER A 110 17.36 6.61 0.34
CA SER A 110 18.14 7.54 1.16
C SER A 110 18.90 8.57 0.31
N ALA A 111 19.22 9.72 0.91
CA ALA A 111 20.10 10.74 0.33
C ALA A 111 20.71 11.60 1.45
N PRO A 112 21.83 12.30 1.22
CA PRO A 112 22.35 13.27 2.19
C PRO A 112 21.27 14.28 2.60
N GLY A 113 21.05 14.44 3.91
CA GLY A 113 20.01 15.34 4.44
C GLY A 113 18.57 14.81 4.35
N VAL A 114 18.36 13.62 3.80
CA VAL A 114 17.04 12.97 3.71
C VAL A 114 17.04 11.70 4.55
N PRO A 115 16.16 11.59 5.57
CA PRO A 115 16.01 10.35 6.33
C PRO A 115 15.64 9.18 5.44
N GLU A 116 16.26 8.03 5.70
CA GLU A 116 15.93 6.80 4.98
C GLU A 116 14.45 6.41 5.18
N ARG A 117 13.80 5.93 4.11
CA ARG A 117 12.40 5.49 4.17
C ARG A 117 12.02 4.49 3.11
N ASP A 118 10.97 3.72 3.41
CA ASP A 118 10.42 2.70 2.51
C ASP A 118 9.71 3.35 1.31
N VAL A 119 9.85 2.75 0.13
CA VAL A 119 9.18 3.14 -1.11
C VAL A 119 7.82 2.42 -1.21
N ALA A 120 6.84 2.90 -0.45
CA ALA A 120 5.52 2.28 -0.32
C ALA A 120 4.48 2.72 -1.38
N GLY A 121 4.90 3.54 -2.36
CA GLY A 121 4.02 4.13 -3.36
C GLY A 121 4.80 5.14 -4.21
N VAL A 122 4.08 6.01 -4.93
CA VAL A 122 4.72 7.07 -5.71
C VAL A 122 5.41 8.06 -4.77
N LEU A 123 6.67 8.37 -5.04
CA LEU A 123 7.46 9.38 -4.37
C LEU A 123 7.91 10.44 -5.38
N THR A 124 7.81 11.71 -5.00
CA THR A 124 8.46 12.82 -5.69
C THR A 124 9.75 13.19 -4.96
N LEU A 125 10.82 13.32 -5.74
CA LEU A 125 12.17 13.67 -5.29
C LEU A 125 12.47 15.12 -5.64
N TYR A 126 13.05 15.82 -4.67
CA TYR A 126 13.60 17.16 -4.84
C TYR A 126 15.04 17.10 -4.38
N GLY A 127 15.97 17.38 -5.28
CA GLY A 127 17.39 17.52 -4.96
C GLY A 127 17.84 18.98 -4.94
N GLY A 128 19.13 19.20 -4.72
CA GLY A 128 19.76 20.51 -4.56
C GLY A 128 20.17 20.79 -3.11
N VAL A 129 20.15 22.07 -2.74
CA VAL A 129 20.62 22.56 -1.43
C VAL A 129 19.76 22.05 -0.27
N GLU A 130 18.46 21.85 -0.49
CA GLU A 130 17.50 21.33 0.49
C GLU A 130 16.78 20.09 -0.05
N PRO A 131 17.48 18.94 -0.07
CA PRO A 131 16.90 17.72 -0.61
C PRO A 131 15.75 17.23 0.26
N ARG A 132 14.69 16.76 -0.39
CA ARG A 132 13.49 16.26 0.28
C ARG A 132 12.73 15.26 -0.58
N VAL A 133 11.93 14.45 0.09
CA VAL A 133 11.07 13.44 -0.53
C VAL A 133 9.64 13.65 -0.07
N ARG A 134 8.70 13.67 -1.03
CA ARG A 134 7.26 13.80 -0.77
C ARG A 134 6.50 12.62 -1.35
N ALA A 135 5.47 12.17 -0.64
CA ALA A 135 4.58 11.14 -1.15
C ALA A 135 3.65 11.69 -2.26
N GLY A 136 3.36 10.84 -3.24
CA GLY A 136 2.54 11.15 -4.41
C GLY A 136 3.33 11.79 -5.54
N TRP A 137 2.69 11.84 -6.72
CA TRP A 137 3.20 12.56 -7.88
C TRP A 137 3.01 14.06 -7.72
N ARG A 138 4.02 14.85 -8.08
CA ARG A 138 3.98 16.31 -8.13
C ARG A 138 4.72 16.81 -9.37
N PRO A 139 4.15 17.76 -10.13
CA PRO A 139 4.75 18.23 -11.38
C PRO A 139 6.02 19.07 -11.16
N ASP A 140 6.22 19.63 -9.97
CA ASP A 140 7.38 20.46 -9.61
C ASP A 140 8.57 19.64 -9.09
N GLY A 141 8.47 18.31 -9.11
CA GLY A 141 9.54 17.39 -8.73
C GLY A 141 10.69 17.40 -9.72
N HIS A 142 11.90 17.18 -9.22
CA HIS A 142 13.06 16.92 -10.08
C HIS A 142 13.07 15.47 -10.61
N GLY A 143 12.35 14.56 -9.94
CA GLY A 143 12.07 13.21 -10.45
C GLY A 143 11.11 12.43 -9.55
N TRP A 144 10.80 11.21 -9.98
CA TRP A 144 9.81 10.35 -9.34
C TRP A 144 10.31 8.91 -9.20
N ILE A 145 9.84 8.22 -8.16
CA ILE A 145 9.95 6.76 -8.01
C ILE A 145 8.54 6.21 -7.82
N TRP A 146 8.25 5.04 -8.39
CA TRP A 146 6.97 4.37 -8.17
C TRP A 146 7.12 2.85 -8.24
N PRO A 147 6.35 2.09 -7.45
CA PRO A 147 6.25 0.64 -7.60
C PRO A 147 5.41 0.29 -8.84
N THR A 148 5.72 -0.85 -9.47
CA THR A 148 4.97 -1.42 -10.62
C THR A 148 4.18 -2.68 -10.25
N GLY A 149 4.38 -3.21 -9.05
CA GLY A 149 3.80 -4.46 -8.58
C GLY A 149 4.84 -5.57 -8.48
N ASP A 150 5.74 -5.65 -9.45
CA ASP A 150 6.85 -6.61 -9.55
C ASP A 150 8.24 -5.96 -9.36
N GLY A 151 8.27 -4.67 -9.08
CA GLY A 151 9.51 -3.90 -8.87
C GLY A 151 9.24 -2.42 -8.67
N TRP A 152 10.29 -1.63 -8.88
CA TRP A 152 10.25 -0.17 -8.79
C TRP A 152 10.85 0.45 -10.05
N MET A 153 10.30 1.59 -10.41
CA MET A 153 10.77 2.41 -11.53
C MET A 153 11.13 3.79 -11.01
N ARG A 154 12.10 4.42 -11.67
CA ARG A 154 12.39 5.85 -11.53
C ARG A 154 12.19 6.59 -12.84
N SER A 155 11.91 7.88 -12.71
CA SER A 155 11.75 8.78 -13.83
C SER A 155 13.05 8.97 -14.60
N GLY A 156 12.93 9.02 -15.92
CA GLY A 156 13.98 9.23 -16.91
C GLY A 156 13.33 9.19 -18.30
N GLU A 157 14.12 9.38 -19.35
CA GLU A 157 13.67 9.20 -20.73
C GLU A 157 14.53 8.13 -21.41
N PRO A 158 14.11 6.84 -21.42
CA PRO A 158 12.88 6.29 -20.82
C PRO A 158 12.95 6.13 -19.29
N ALA A 159 11.80 5.85 -18.66
CA ALA A 159 11.76 5.43 -17.27
C ALA A 159 12.64 4.20 -17.06
N THR A 160 13.39 4.16 -15.96
CA THR A 160 14.41 3.14 -15.72
C THR A 160 14.02 2.28 -14.52
N PRO A 161 14.17 0.95 -14.58
CA PRO A 161 14.06 0.09 -13.40
C PRO A 161 14.99 0.56 -12.29
N LEU A 162 14.56 0.39 -11.05
CA LEU A 162 15.31 0.75 -9.86
C LEU A 162 15.63 -0.51 -9.07
N LEU A 163 16.91 -0.85 -8.99
CA LEU A 163 17.43 -2.08 -8.42
C LEU A 163 18.13 -1.82 -7.07
N ASP A 164 18.33 -2.89 -6.31
CA ASP A 164 19.11 -2.82 -5.07
C ASP A 164 20.52 -2.25 -5.30
N GLY A 165 20.93 -1.32 -4.44
CA GLY A 165 22.23 -0.66 -4.51
C GLY A 165 22.34 0.46 -5.56
N ASP A 166 21.29 0.72 -6.35
CA ASP A 166 21.32 1.79 -7.34
C ASP A 166 21.55 3.16 -6.69
N THR A 167 22.36 3.97 -7.37
CA THR A 167 22.60 5.38 -7.00
C THR A 167 22.45 6.27 -8.23
N TRP A 168 21.94 7.47 -8.03
CA TRP A 168 21.82 8.46 -9.11
C TRP A 168 21.83 9.89 -8.56
N ASP A 169 22.30 10.83 -9.38
CA ASP A 169 22.21 12.25 -9.07
C ASP A 169 20.89 12.83 -9.58
N LEU A 170 20.33 13.74 -8.80
CA LEU A 170 19.13 14.48 -9.16
C LEU A 170 19.24 15.89 -8.60
N GLY A 171 19.46 16.87 -9.47
CA GLY A 171 19.65 18.27 -9.05
C GLY A 171 20.86 18.49 -8.14
N GLY A 172 21.93 17.70 -8.27
CA GLY A 172 23.13 17.79 -7.43
C GLY A 172 23.03 17.05 -6.09
N THR A 173 21.97 16.28 -5.87
CA THR A 173 21.86 15.38 -4.71
C THR A 173 21.97 13.93 -5.17
N ALA A 174 22.91 13.19 -4.58
CA ALA A 174 23.03 11.75 -4.76
C ALA A 174 21.94 11.01 -3.96
N PHE A 175 20.98 10.42 -4.66
CA PHE A 175 20.01 9.48 -4.09
C PHE A 175 20.53 8.05 -4.25
N SER A 176 20.17 7.21 -3.30
CA SER A 176 20.49 5.77 -3.32
C SER A 176 19.32 4.95 -2.82
N VAL A 177 19.24 3.71 -3.28
CA VAL A 177 18.28 2.73 -2.77
C VAL A 177 18.96 1.47 -2.29
N ARG A 178 18.31 0.80 -1.36
CA ARG A 178 18.66 -0.55 -0.93
C ARG A 178 17.43 -1.38 -0.61
N LEU A 179 17.47 -2.66 -0.93
CA LEU A 179 16.54 -3.62 -0.36
C LEU A 179 16.88 -3.78 1.11
N ALA A 180 15.86 -3.64 1.96
CA ALA A 180 15.98 -3.93 3.37
C ALA A 180 15.01 -5.03 3.73
N GLU A 181 15.57 -6.13 4.23
CA GLU A 181 14.82 -7.12 4.97
C GLU A 181 14.28 -6.47 6.26
N GLY A 182 13.13 -6.93 6.73
CA GLY A 182 12.61 -6.49 8.01
C GLY A 182 11.47 -7.38 8.48
N GLU A 183 11.25 -7.41 9.80
CA GLU A 183 10.16 -8.17 10.37
C GLU A 183 8.79 -7.62 9.90
N PRO A 184 7.84 -8.51 9.56
CA PRO A 184 6.45 -8.12 9.34
C PRO A 184 5.91 -7.38 10.57
N GLY A 185 5.42 -6.15 10.39
CA GLY A 185 4.57 -5.51 11.40
C GLY A 185 5.21 -4.52 12.38
N VAL A 186 6.39 -3.95 12.11
CA VAL A 186 6.76 -2.72 12.83
C VAL A 186 5.96 -1.55 12.23
N ALA A 187 4.96 -1.15 12.99
CA ALA A 187 3.89 -0.20 12.65
C ALA A 187 4.36 1.05 11.86
N PRO A 188 3.52 1.59 10.96
CA PRO A 188 3.71 2.95 10.48
C PRO A 188 3.67 3.86 11.71
N THR A 189 4.70 4.68 11.93
CA THR A 189 4.78 5.74 12.95
C THR A 189 3.48 5.93 13.73
N VAL A 190 3.21 5.04 14.69
CA VAL A 190 2.30 5.38 15.76
C VAL A 190 3.06 6.53 16.39
N ARG A 191 2.43 7.71 16.45
CA ARG A 191 2.92 8.77 17.31
C ARG A 191 3.23 8.11 18.64
N ASP A 192 4.51 7.96 18.93
CA ASP A 192 4.98 7.59 20.25
C ASP A 192 4.61 8.78 21.15
N VAL A 193 3.37 8.77 21.63
CA VAL A 193 2.92 9.62 22.73
C VAL A 193 3.02 8.74 23.97
N SER A 194 4.25 8.37 24.31
CA SER A 194 4.57 7.84 25.63
C SER A 194 5.82 8.54 26.19
N SER A 195 5.70 9.85 26.34
CA SER A 195 6.31 10.72 27.38
C SER A 195 6.60 12.13 26.84
N GLY A 196 5.53 12.83 26.45
CA GLY A 196 5.56 14.26 26.22
C GLY A 196 4.19 14.79 26.59
N GLU A 197 4.14 15.89 27.33
CA GLU A 197 2.90 16.54 27.80
C GLU A 197 1.82 16.59 26.71
N PRO A 198 0.52 16.47 27.07
CA PRO A 198 -0.56 16.41 26.10
C PRO A 198 -0.57 17.65 25.19
N LEU A 199 -0.43 17.40 23.90
CA LEU A 199 -0.48 18.45 22.89
C LEU A 199 -1.93 18.92 22.73
N THR A 200 -2.23 20.11 23.24
CA THR A 200 -3.56 20.73 23.11
C THR A 200 -3.65 21.45 21.78
N VAL A 201 -4.42 20.90 20.84
CA VAL A 201 -4.78 21.58 19.59
C VAL A 201 -6.10 22.33 19.81
N VAL A 202 -6.04 23.65 19.90
CA VAL A 202 -7.23 24.51 19.93
C VAL A 202 -7.48 25.04 18.51
N ALA A 203 -8.49 24.50 17.85
CA ALA A 203 -9.03 25.10 16.63
C ALA A 203 -10.17 26.05 17.02
N ARG A 204 -10.05 27.33 16.68
CA ARG A 204 -11.18 28.29 16.70
C ARG A 204 -11.57 28.58 15.26
N TYR A 205 -12.78 28.25 14.89
CA TYR A 205 -13.38 28.66 13.64
C TYR A 205 -14.71 29.33 13.94
N ASP A 206 -14.86 30.59 13.51
CA ASP A 206 -16.14 31.27 13.43
C ASP A 206 -16.50 31.37 11.95
N THR A 207 -17.46 30.56 11.49
CA THR A 207 -18.16 30.88 10.24
C THR A 207 -19.55 30.26 10.26
N VAL A 208 -20.57 31.13 10.21
CA VAL A 208 -21.96 30.78 9.92
C VAL A 208 -22.19 31.04 8.43
N HIS A 209 -22.72 30.04 7.72
CA HIS A 209 -23.26 30.21 6.37
C HIS A 209 -24.78 30.09 6.48
N VAL A 210 -25.50 31.14 6.09
CA VAL A 210 -26.96 31.14 5.99
C VAL A 210 -27.31 31.18 4.50
N GLN A 211 -28.19 30.28 4.07
CA GLN A 211 -28.95 30.41 2.81
C GLN A 211 -30.44 30.38 3.14
#